data_AF-A0A1I0AE74-F1
#
_entry.id   AF-A0A1I0AE74-F1
#
_cell.length_a   1.000
_cell.length_b   1.000
_cell.length_c   1.000
_cell.angle_alpha   90.00
_cell.angle_beta   90.00
_cell.angle_gamma   90.00
#
_symmetry.space_group_name_H-M   'P 1'
#
loop_
_entity.id
_entity.type
_entity.pdbx_description
1 polymer ?
#
loop_
_entity_poly.entity_id
_entity_poly.type
_entity_poly.pdbx_seq_one_letter_code
_entity_poly.pdbx_strand_id
1 'polypeptide(L)' 'MDISNEDLERCKKVVGNLFLKRKGIELTDAQLTSITKDIMIISDSHGGGLSSDIVLGFAKGYIDSNLYSKHI' A
#
# COMPACT_ATOMS: atom_id res chain seq x y z
N MET A 1 14.93 7.98 -1.14
CA MET A 1 14.26 8.01 0.17
C MET A 1 14.50 6.66 0.81
N ASP A 2 15.18 6.59 1.95
CA ASP A 2 15.31 5.34 2.70
C ASP A 2 13.98 5.10 3.43
N ILE A 3 13.13 4.27 2.85
CA ILE A 3 11.94 3.76 3.55
C ILE A 3 12.47 2.84 4.67
N SER A 4 12.22 3.21 5.92
CA SER A 4 12.58 2.35 7.04
C SER A 4 11.78 1.05 6.99
N ASN A 5 12.38 -0.06 7.45
CA ASN A 5 11.66 -1.33 7.56
C ASN A 5 10.44 -1.22 8.49
N GLU A 6 10.49 -0.34 9.50
CA GLU A 6 9.36 -0.08 10.40
C GLU A 6 8.19 0.60 9.68
N ASP A 7 8.46 1.60 8.83
CA ASP A 7 7.43 2.26 8.03
C ASP A 7 6.82 1.28 7.03
N LEU A 8 7.65 0.45 6.39
CA LEU A 8 7.17 -0.57 5.46
C LEU A 8 6.22 -1.56 6.14
N GLU A 9 6.61 -2.12 7.29
CA GLU A 9 5.78 -3.08 8.02
C GLU A 9 4.48 -2.46 8.53
N ARG A 10 4.53 -1.21 9.01
CA ARG A 10 3.32 -0.46 9.38
C ARG A 10 2.39 -0.29 8.17
N CYS A 11 2.93 0.12 7.03
CA CYS A 11 2.15 0.32 5.81
C CYS A 11 1.61 -0.99 5.24
N LYS A 12 2.37 -2.10 5.30
CA LYS A 12 1.91 -3.43 4.89
C LYS A 12 0.67 -3.87 5.66
N LYS A 13 0.64 -3.66 6.98
CA LYS A 13 -0.55 -3.95 7.81
C LYS A 13 -1.78 -3.17 7.35
N VAL A 14 -1.62 -1.89 7.03
CA VAL A 14 -2.72 -1.03 6.54
C VAL A 14 -3.22 -1.52 5.17
N VAL A 15 -2.31 -1.73 4.23
CA VAL A 15 -2.63 -2.15 2.86
C VAL A 15 -3.24 -3.55 2.82
N GLY A 16 -2.65 -4.52 3.52
CA GLY A 16 -3.13 -5.91 3.55
C GLY A 16 -4.52 -6.02 4.15
N ASN A 17 -4.77 -5.35 5.28
CA ASN A 17 -6.12 -5.28 5.87
C ASN A 17 -7.15 -4.64 4.91
N LEU A 18 -6.74 -3.63 4.15
CA LEU A 18 -7.62 -2.98 3.18
C LEU A 18 -7.97 -3.90 2.00
N PHE A 19 -6.98 -4.62 1.46
CA PHE A 19 -7.17 -5.59 0.39
C PHE A 19 -8.14 -6.71 0.78
N LEU A 20 -7.93 -7.30 1.96
CA LEU A 20 -8.79 -8.34 2.48
C LEU A 20 -10.23 -7.82 2.68
N LYS A 21 -10.39 -6.64 3.28
CA LYS A 21 -11.72 -6.04 3.56
C LYS A 21 -12.47 -5.59 2.31
N ARG A 22 -11.80 -5.04 1.29
CA ARG A 22 -12.46 -4.46 0.11
C ARG A 22 -12.60 -5.43 -1.06
N LYS A 23 -11.65 -6.34 -1.25
CA LYS A 23 -11.62 -7.23 -2.42
C LYS A 23 -11.76 -8.71 -2.05
N GLY A 24 -11.62 -9.06 -0.78
CA GLY A 24 -11.57 -10.48 -0.37
C GLY A 24 -10.33 -11.20 -0.92
N ILE A 25 -9.28 -10.45 -1.27
CA ILE A 25 -8.05 -11.01 -1.83
C ILE A 25 -7.02 -11.07 -0.70
N GLU A 26 -6.48 -12.28 -0.48
CA GLU A 26 -5.29 -12.47 0.34
C GLU A 26 -4.05 -12.38 -0.56
N LEU A 27 -3.17 -11.43 -0.25
CA LEU A 27 -1.93 -11.21 -1.00
C LEU A 27 -0.81 -12.00 -0.35
N THR A 28 0.08 -12.59 -1.18
CA THR A 28 1.34 -13.12 -0.67
C THR A 28 2.21 -11.99 -0.11
N ASP A 29 3.15 -12.30 0.78
CA ASP A 29 4.03 -11.29 1.38
C ASP A 29 4.82 -10.48 0.32
N ALA A 30 5.24 -11.14 -0.76
CA ALA A 30 5.92 -10.51 -1.88
C ALA A 30 5.00 -9.51 -2.62
N GLN A 31 3.76 -9.91 -2.93
CA GLN A 31 2.78 -9.03 -3.58
C GLN A 31 2.41 -7.85 -2.67
N LEU A 32 2.14 -8.12 -1.40
CA LEU A 32 1.83 -7.10 -0.41
C LEU A 32 2.98 -6.10 -0.30
N THR A 33 4.23 -6.57 -0.24
CA THR A 33 5.42 -5.72 -0.19
C THR A 33 5.54 -4.85 -1.44
N SER A 34 5.38 -5.40 -2.64
CA SER A 34 5.45 -4.64 -3.90
C SER A 34 4.34 -3.59 -4.01
N ILE A 35 3.10 -3.96 -3.69
CA ILE A 35 1.95 -3.05 -3.70
C ILE A 35 2.12 -1.94 -2.65
N THR A 36 2.57 -2.29 -1.44
CA THR A 36 2.82 -1.30 -0.39
C THR A 36 3.91 -0.31 -0.82
N LYS A 37 5.01 -0.78 -1.42
CA LYS A 37 6.05 0.11 -1.94
C LYS A 37 5.54 1.05 -3.03
N ASP A 38 4.73 0.54 -3.96
CA ASP A 38 4.08 1.38 -4.99
C ASP A 38 3.25 2.50 -4.33
N ILE A 39 2.41 2.16 -3.35
CA ILE A 39 1.56 3.14 -2.65
C ILE A 39 2.41 4.16 -1.88
N MET A 40 3.47 3.71 -1.21
CA MET A 40 4.38 4.59 -0.47
C MET A 40 5.10 5.57 -1.40
N ILE A 41 5.57 5.11 -2.56
CA ILE A 41 6.20 5.95 -3.59
C ILE A 41 5.21 6.98 -4.13
N ILE A 42 3.98 6.56 -4.43
CA ILE A 42 2.92 7.47 -4.91
C ILE A 42 2.62 8.53 -3.85
N SER A 43 2.46 8.12 -2.59
CA SER A 43 2.18 9.01 -1.47
C SER A 43 3.27 10.06 -1.28
N ASP A 44 4.53 9.62 -1.28
CA ASP A 44 5.69 10.51 -1.16
C ASP A 44 5.78 11.48 -2.34
N SER A 45 5.60 10.99 -3.57
CA SER A 45 5.65 11.82 -4.79
C SER A 45 4.60 12.93 -4.83
N HIS A 46 3.48 12.76 -4.11
CA HIS A 46 2.42 13.75 -3.99
C HIS A 46 2.52 14.62 -2.71
N GLY A 47 3.62 14.49 -1.95
CA GLY A 47 3.86 15.28 -0.73
C GLY A 47 3.02 14.85 0.48
N GLY A 48 2.42 13.65 0.45
CA GLY A 48 1.63 13.12 1.57
C GLY A 48 2.49 12.63 2.73
N GLY A 49 3.49 11.79 2.43
CA GLY A 49 4.33 11.12 3.45
C GLY A 49 3.85 9.70 3.78
N LEU A 50 4.35 9.12 4.87
CA LEU A 50 4.24 7.68 5.17
C LEU A 50 3.42 7.36 6.44
N SER A 51 2.59 8.29 6.91
CA SER A 51 1.67 8.02 8.02
C SER A 51 0.57 7.04 7.59
N SER A 52 0.06 6.26 8.54
CA SER A 52 -0.95 5.23 8.26
C SER A 52 -2.21 5.78 7.59
N ASP A 53 -2.66 6.97 7.99
CA ASP A 53 -3.86 7.61 7.45
C ASP A 53 -3.69 8.05 6.00
N ILE A 54 -2.50 8.58 5.67
CA ILE A 54 -2.16 9.04 4.33
C ILE A 54 -2.04 7.83 3.40
N VAL A 55 -1.30 6.81 3.83
CA VAL A 55 -1.15 5.55 3.09
C VAL A 55 -2.51 4.88 2.90
N LEU A 56 -3.41 4.92 3.88
CA LEU A 56 -4.76 4.40 3.75
C LEU A 56 -5.55 5.14 2.65
N GLY A 57 -5.41 6.47 2.56
CA GLY A 57 -6.02 7.28 1.51
C GLY A 57 -5.53 6.88 0.11
N PHE A 58 -4.21 6.84 -0.09
CA PHE A 58 -3.61 6.44 -1.35
C PHE A 58 -3.92 4.98 -1.70
N ALA A 59 -3.91 4.07 -0.72
CA ALA A 59 -4.25 2.67 -0.92
C ALA A 59 -5.69 2.48 -1.39
N LYS A 60 -6.66 3.25 -0.88
CA LYS A 60 -8.05 3.23 -1.37
C LYS A 60 -8.10 3.61 -2.85
N GLY A 61 -7.49 4.73 -3.23
CA GLY A 61 -7.44 5.17 -4.63
C GLY A 61 -6.74 4.17 -5.55
N TYR A 62 -5.64 3.56 -5.07
CA TYR A 62 -4.88 2.53 -5.79
C TYR A 62 -5.72 1.28 -6.06
N ILE A 63 -6.50 0.83 -5.07
CA ILE A 63 -7.41 -0.31 -5.19
C ILE A 63 -8.61 0.02 -6.08
N ASP A 64 -9.21 1.19 -5.90
CA ASP A 64 -10.39 1.61 -6.66
C ASP A 64 -10.05 1.80 -8.15
N SER A 65 -8.82 2.21 -8.45
CA SER A 65 -8.27 2.34 -9.80
C SER A 65 -7.70 1.04 -10.38
N ASN A 66 -7.75 -0.07 -9.63
CA ASN A 66 -7.25 -1.38 -10.03
C ASN A 66 -5.75 -1.40 -10.44
N LEU A 67 -4.93 -0.52 -9.86
CA LEU A 67 -3.50 -0.36 -10.23
C LEU A 67 -2.62 -1.53 -9.77
N TYR A 68 -3.15 -2.37 -8.87
CA TYR A 68 -2.49 -3.57 -8.36
C TYR A 68 -2.49 -4.75 -9.35
N SER A 69 -3.23 -4.68 -10.46
CA SER A 69 -3.40 -5.79 -11.39
C SER A 69 -2.09 -6.31 -11.98
N LYS A 70 -1.05 -5.47 -12.07
CA LYS A 70 0.29 -5.87 -12.52
C LYS A 70 1.06 -6.74 -11.52
N HIS A 71 0.56 -6.87 -10.28
CA HIS A 71 1.18 -7.61 -9.18
C HIS A 71 0.43 -8.90 -8.83
N ILE A 72 -0.71 -9.20 -9.48
CA ILE A 72 -1.57 -10.36 -9.20
C ILE A 72 -1.79 -11.17 -10.47
#